data_AF-A0A2H6NIR1-F1
#
_entry.id   AF-A0A2H6NIR1-F1
#
_cell.length_a   1.000
_cell.length_b   1.000
_cell.length_c   1.000
_cell.angle_alpha   90.00
_cell.angle_beta   90.00
_cell.angle_gamma   90.00
#
_symmetry.space_group_name_H-M   'P 1'
#
loop_
_entity.id
_entity.type
_entity.pdbx_description
1 polymer ?
#
loop_
_entity_poly.entity_id
_entity_poly.type
_entity_poly.pdbx_seq_one_letter_code
_entity_poly.pdbx_strand_id
1 'polypeptide(L)'
;AKHLLLQKQRALADLFKHLATTGLSYRKGLTWSRSKSSQNMLFLHPLDLNRALALVNCTYKLDATLLSQISLSWDGCQKYFYRSLAHYCRLQTALLAPSKEIGVSTVERCKGFTAHVMKMLVKQRKSLVPLTEQWVLLRNQLSCIKEIDARLSPGNEYEVVFPPQEGVQQWTDRLQYLSMQCVVLLEQLSWFMECCPEDQ
;
A
#
# COMPACT_ATOMS: atom_id res chain seq x y z
N ALA A 1 -13.90 -41.08 -18.46
CA ALA A 1 -13.47 -39.76 -18.98
C ALA A 1 -14.62 -38.75 -19.10
N LYS A 2 -15.68 -39.00 -19.89
CA LYS A 2 -16.80 -38.04 -20.11
C LYS A 2 -17.50 -37.58 -18.83
N HIS A 3 -17.75 -38.48 -17.88
CA HIS A 3 -18.40 -38.16 -16.60
C HIS A 3 -17.57 -37.17 -15.75
N LEU A 4 -16.26 -37.36 -15.68
CA LEU A 4 -15.34 -36.47 -14.96
C LEU A 4 -15.32 -35.05 -15.57
N LEU A 5 -15.35 -34.96 -16.91
CA LEU A 5 -15.40 -33.67 -17.61
C LEU A 5 -16.71 -32.91 -17.28
N LEU A 6 -17.84 -33.60 -17.31
CA LEU A 6 -19.14 -33.02 -16.95
C LEU A 6 -19.18 -32.54 -15.50
N GLN A 7 -18.61 -33.30 -14.56
CA GLN A 7 -18.48 -32.89 -13.16
C GLN A 7 -17.63 -31.63 -13.02
N LYS A 8 -16.47 -31.54 -13.70
CA LYS A 8 -15.62 -30.34 -13.70
C LYS A 8 -16.34 -29.12 -14.26
N GLN A 9 -17.09 -29.27 -15.36
CA GLN A 9 -17.86 -28.18 -15.95
C GLN A 9 -18.99 -27.70 -15.03
N ARG A 10 -19.71 -28.62 -14.36
CA ARG A 10 -20.73 -28.28 -13.38
C ARG A 10 -20.14 -27.53 -12.18
N ALA A 11 -19.03 -28.02 -11.62
CA ALA A 11 -18.35 -27.35 -10.51
C ALA A 11 -17.88 -25.92 -10.88
N LEU A 12 -17.40 -25.70 -12.11
CA LEU A 12 -17.07 -24.37 -12.59
C LEU A 12 -18.30 -23.46 -12.74
N ALA A 13 -19.41 -23.99 -13.26
CA ALA A 13 -20.65 -23.23 -13.37
C ALA A 13 -21.17 -22.81 -11.98
N ASP A 14 -21.12 -23.72 -11.01
CA ASP A 14 -21.50 -23.45 -9.63
C ASP A 14 -20.57 -22.41 -9.01
N LEU A 15 -19.25 -22.53 -9.20
CA LEU A 15 -18.29 -21.51 -8.74
C LEU A 15 -18.64 -20.13 -9.30
N PHE A 16 -18.91 -20.00 -10.61
CA PHE A 16 -19.28 -18.71 -11.20
C PHE A 16 -20.58 -18.16 -10.63
N LYS A 17 -21.55 -19.03 -10.30
CA LYS A 17 -22.78 -18.62 -9.64
C LYS A 17 -22.49 -18.06 -8.24
N HIS A 18 -21.68 -18.74 -7.44
CA HIS A 18 -21.28 -18.28 -6.11
C HIS A 18 -20.47 -16.98 -6.14
N LEU A 19 -19.57 -16.82 -7.12
CA LEU A 19 -18.85 -15.57 -7.31
C LEU A 19 -19.80 -14.42 -7.68
N ALA A 20 -20.82 -14.68 -8.50
CA ALA A 20 -21.83 -13.68 -8.82
C ALA A 20 -22.70 -13.30 -7.61
N THR A 21 -23.13 -14.28 -6.81
CA THR A 21 -23.94 -14.03 -5.61
C THR A 21 -23.18 -13.27 -4.52
N THR A 22 -21.85 -13.42 -4.46
CA THR A 22 -20.98 -12.64 -3.56
C THR A 22 -20.69 -11.22 -4.06
N GLY A 23 -21.27 -10.81 -5.19
CA GLY A 23 -21.17 -9.45 -5.72
C GLY A 23 -20.07 -9.25 -6.77
N LEU A 24 -19.36 -10.31 -7.17
CA LEU A 24 -18.39 -10.21 -8.26
C LEU A 24 -19.08 -10.23 -9.63
N SER A 25 -18.46 -9.59 -10.62
CA SER A 25 -18.98 -9.55 -11.98
C SER A 25 -17.86 -9.74 -12.98
N TYR A 26 -17.94 -10.83 -13.75
CA TYR A 26 -16.96 -11.06 -14.81
C TYR A 26 -16.99 -9.95 -15.86
N ARG A 27 -18.17 -9.39 -16.18
CA ARG A 27 -18.30 -8.27 -17.12
C ARG A 27 -17.54 -7.03 -16.63
N LYS A 28 -17.71 -6.64 -15.36
CA LYS A 28 -16.97 -5.52 -14.76
C LYS A 28 -15.46 -5.74 -14.81
N GLY A 29 -15.02 -6.97 -14.59
CA GLY A 29 -13.60 -7.32 -14.68
C GLY A 29 -13.06 -7.27 -16.09
N LEU A 30 -13.77 -7.81 -17.09
CA LEU A 30 -13.37 -7.73 -18.50
C LEU A 30 -13.25 -6.27 -18.98
N THR A 31 -14.21 -5.42 -18.62
CA THR A 31 -14.13 -3.98 -18.90
C THR A 31 -12.90 -3.34 -18.25
N TRP A 32 -12.58 -3.71 -17.00
CA TRP A 32 -11.41 -3.18 -16.31
C TRP A 32 -10.09 -3.68 -16.92
N SER A 33 -9.99 -4.95 -17.31
CA SER A 33 -8.78 -5.50 -17.94
C SER A 33 -8.37 -4.73 -19.20
N ARG A 34 -9.36 -4.24 -19.97
CA ARG A 34 -9.15 -3.43 -21.18
C ARG A 34 -8.80 -1.96 -20.89
N SER A 35 -8.99 -1.50 -19.66
CA SER A 35 -8.72 -0.12 -19.28
C SER A 35 -7.24 0.10 -18.94
N LYS A 36 -6.73 1.33 -19.13
CA LYS A 36 -5.38 1.73 -18.68
C LYS A 36 -5.17 1.52 -17.17
N SER A 37 -6.26 1.51 -16.39
CA SER A 37 -6.25 1.31 -14.94
C SER A 37 -5.74 -0.07 -14.51
N SER A 38 -5.82 -1.09 -15.38
CA SER A 38 -5.33 -2.44 -15.07
C SER A 38 -3.80 -2.48 -14.93
N GLN A 39 -3.08 -1.70 -15.74
CA GLN A 39 -1.62 -1.62 -15.71
C GLN A 39 -1.11 -0.90 -14.44
N ASN A 40 -1.92 -0.02 -13.86
CA ASN A 40 -1.60 0.72 -12.64
C ASN A 40 -1.56 -0.17 -11.38
N MET A 41 -1.88 -1.46 -11.48
CA MET A 41 -1.75 -2.40 -10.37
C MET A 41 -0.29 -2.69 -9.98
N LEU A 42 0.66 -2.42 -10.88
CA LEU A 42 2.11 -2.55 -10.61
C LEU A 42 2.69 -1.29 -9.96
N PHE A 43 2.03 -0.15 -10.12
CA PHE A 43 2.46 1.17 -9.64
C PHE A 43 1.67 1.61 -8.42
N LEU A 44 1.49 0.72 -7.45
CA LEU A 44 0.81 1.06 -6.20
C LEU A 44 1.78 1.74 -5.24
N HIS A 45 1.30 2.78 -4.57
CA HIS A 45 2.08 3.43 -3.53
C HIS A 45 2.46 2.40 -2.45
N PRO A 46 3.72 2.39 -1.98
CA PRO A 46 4.14 1.52 -0.89
C PRO A 46 3.28 1.78 0.35
N LEU A 47 2.89 0.70 1.02
CA LEU A 47 2.16 0.78 2.29
C LEU A 47 2.93 -0.02 3.32
N ASP A 48 3.54 0.69 4.27
CA ASP A 48 4.30 0.11 5.38
C ASP A 48 3.59 0.42 6.69
N LEU A 49 2.70 -0.49 7.08
CA LEU A 49 1.90 -0.34 8.28
C LEU A 49 2.77 -0.48 9.55
N ASN A 50 3.82 -1.30 9.52
CA ASN A 50 4.70 -1.48 10.67
C ASN A 50 5.43 -0.17 11.02
N ARG A 51 5.91 0.56 10.01
CA ARG A 51 6.48 1.91 10.22
C ARG A 51 5.44 2.90 10.73
N ALA A 52 4.24 2.91 10.15
CA ALA A 52 3.16 3.79 10.60
C ALA A 52 2.78 3.53 12.07
N LEU A 53 2.70 2.26 12.48
CA LEU A 53 2.43 1.85 13.86
C LEU A 53 3.58 2.23 14.80
N ALA A 54 4.83 2.07 14.38
CA ALA A 54 6.00 2.44 15.18
C ALA A 54 6.02 3.95 15.49
N LEU A 55 5.65 4.80 14.53
CA LEU A 55 5.53 6.25 14.74
C LEU A 55 4.45 6.63 15.76
N VAL A 56 3.36 5.84 15.82
CA VAL A 56 2.20 6.14 16.67
C VAL A 56 2.33 5.56 18.09
N ASN A 57 3.08 4.46 18.26
CA ASN A 57 3.24 3.75 19.55
C ASN A 57 3.92 4.57 20.65
N CYS A 58 4.44 5.75 20.36
CA CYS A 58 5.13 6.60 21.34
C CYS A 58 4.21 7.37 22.29
N THR A 59 2.88 7.32 22.12
CA THR A 59 2.01 8.41 22.64
C THR A 59 0.91 8.02 23.62
N TYR A 60 0.50 6.74 23.76
CA TYR A 60 -0.45 6.30 24.80
C TYR A 60 -0.61 4.78 24.86
N LYS A 61 -1.24 4.25 25.94
CA LYS A 61 -1.83 2.89 25.98
C LYS A 61 -2.97 2.79 24.95
N LEU A 62 -2.60 2.69 23.68
CA LEU A 62 -3.45 2.09 22.67
C LEU A 62 -3.77 0.66 23.11
N ASP A 63 -4.80 0.05 22.53
CA ASP A 63 -4.98 -1.39 22.66
C ASP A 63 -3.77 -2.07 22.00
N ALA A 64 -2.72 -2.26 22.80
CA ALA A 64 -1.45 -2.82 22.39
C ALA A 64 -1.67 -4.21 21.79
N THR A 65 -2.73 -4.90 22.22
CA THR A 65 -3.22 -6.15 21.64
C THR A 65 -3.65 -5.93 20.19
N LEU A 66 -4.57 -5.00 19.92
CA LEU A 66 -5.06 -4.75 18.57
C LEU A 66 -3.95 -4.32 17.61
N LEU A 67 -3.08 -3.39 18.01
CA LEU A 67 -1.98 -2.93 17.16
C LEU A 67 -0.94 -4.01 16.90
N SER A 68 -0.63 -4.81 17.92
CA SER A 68 0.24 -5.98 17.78
C SER A 68 -0.37 -7.00 16.81
N GLN A 69 -1.67 -7.31 16.94
CA GLN A 69 -2.36 -8.22 16.01
C GLN A 69 -2.36 -7.70 14.57
N ILE A 70 -2.58 -6.40 14.38
CA ILE A 70 -2.50 -5.75 13.06
C ILE A 70 -1.09 -5.88 12.49
N SER A 71 -0.05 -5.56 13.27
CA SER A 71 1.35 -5.66 12.85
C SER A 71 1.74 -7.11 12.49
N LEU A 72 1.41 -8.08 13.34
CA LEU A 72 1.67 -9.51 13.11
C LEU A 72 0.96 -10.03 11.84
N SER A 73 -0.25 -9.54 11.56
CA SER A 73 -1.03 -9.96 10.39
C SER A 73 -0.60 -9.26 9.10
N TRP A 74 -0.01 -8.06 9.20
CA TRP A 74 0.26 -7.19 8.05
C TRP A 74 1.21 -7.83 7.04
N ASP A 75 2.31 -8.42 7.51
CA ASP A 75 3.30 -9.06 6.64
C ASP A 75 2.67 -10.21 5.84
N GLY A 76 1.78 -10.97 6.48
CA GLY A 76 0.96 -11.99 5.84
C GLY A 76 0.06 -11.42 4.75
N CYS A 77 -0.69 -10.35 5.05
CA CYS A 77 -1.54 -9.65 4.10
C CYS A 77 -0.77 -9.12 2.89
N GLN A 78 0.40 -8.50 3.13
CA GLN A 78 1.27 -7.98 2.08
C GLN A 78 1.81 -9.10 1.19
N LYS A 79 2.31 -10.18 1.80
CA LYS A 79 2.78 -11.36 1.06
C LYS A 79 1.67 -11.99 0.23
N TYR A 80 0.48 -12.16 0.79
CA TYR A 80 -0.67 -12.72 0.08
C TYR A 80 -1.15 -11.84 -1.08
N PHE A 81 -1.11 -10.52 -0.93
CA PHE A 81 -1.45 -9.58 -2.01
C PHE A 81 -0.53 -9.79 -3.22
N TYR A 82 0.79 -9.75 -3.04
CA TYR A 82 1.74 -9.90 -4.15
C TYR A 82 1.74 -11.32 -4.73
N ARG A 83 1.53 -12.34 -3.90
CA ARG A 83 1.34 -13.72 -4.38
C ARG A 83 0.08 -13.84 -5.25
N SER A 84 -1.02 -13.21 -4.83
CA SER A 84 -2.28 -13.21 -5.59
C SER A 84 -2.13 -12.46 -6.92
N LEU A 85 -1.40 -11.35 -6.93
CA LEU A 85 -1.05 -10.62 -8.14
C LEU A 85 -0.25 -11.48 -9.12
N ALA A 86 0.78 -12.18 -8.63
CA ALA A 86 1.58 -13.09 -9.46
C ALA A 86 0.74 -14.24 -10.02
N HIS A 87 -0.13 -14.85 -9.20
CA HIS A 87 -1.06 -15.89 -9.66
C HIS A 87 -2.07 -15.37 -10.67
N TYR A 88 -2.58 -14.15 -10.47
CA TYR A 88 -3.45 -13.49 -11.44
C TYR A 88 -2.75 -13.34 -12.79
N CYS A 89 -1.52 -12.81 -12.83
CA CYS A 89 -0.75 -12.68 -14.06
C CYS A 89 -0.53 -14.03 -14.75
N ARG A 90 -0.10 -15.05 -13.99
CA ARG A 90 0.10 -16.42 -14.49
C ARG A 90 -1.19 -17.00 -15.08
N LEU A 91 -2.33 -16.79 -14.41
CA LEU A 91 -3.61 -17.24 -14.90
C LEU A 91 -4.01 -16.53 -16.19
N GLN A 92 -3.82 -15.20 -16.29
CA GLN A 92 -4.11 -14.46 -17.52
C GLN A 92 -3.28 -15.00 -18.69
N THR A 93 -1.99 -15.29 -18.48
CA THR A 93 -1.13 -15.91 -19.49
C THR A 93 -1.61 -17.31 -19.89
N ALA A 94 -1.93 -18.17 -18.91
CA ALA A 94 -2.43 -19.52 -19.19
C ALA A 94 -3.75 -19.52 -20.00
N LEU A 95 -4.60 -18.51 -19.78
CA LEU A 95 -5.87 -18.33 -20.48
C LEU A 95 -5.74 -17.73 -21.89
N LEU A 96 -4.51 -17.44 -22.37
CA LEU A 96 -4.24 -17.12 -23.78
C LEU A 96 -4.20 -18.37 -24.65
N ALA A 97 -3.75 -19.49 -24.11
CA ALA A 97 -3.69 -20.79 -24.78
C ALA A 97 -4.41 -21.86 -23.94
N PRO A 98 -5.75 -21.78 -23.82
CA PRO A 98 -6.52 -22.71 -23.00
C PRO A 98 -6.52 -24.13 -23.60
N SER A 99 -6.68 -25.13 -22.74
CA SER A 99 -6.95 -26.51 -23.18
C SER A 99 -8.23 -26.58 -24.02
N LYS A 100 -8.25 -27.49 -25.01
CA LYS A 100 -9.42 -27.75 -25.86
C LYS A 100 -10.69 -28.15 -25.08
N GLU A 101 -10.52 -28.60 -23.83
CA GLU A 101 -11.62 -28.96 -22.92
C GLU A 101 -12.34 -27.75 -22.31
N ILE A 102 -11.74 -26.54 -22.38
CA ILE A 102 -12.28 -25.32 -21.78
C ILE A 102 -12.90 -24.46 -22.88
N GLY A 103 -14.22 -24.29 -22.81
CA GLY A 103 -14.96 -23.43 -23.74
C GLY A 103 -14.64 -21.95 -23.55
N VAL A 104 -14.77 -21.17 -24.63
CA VAL A 104 -14.51 -19.72 -24.68
C VAL A 104 -15.27 -18.95 -23.59
N SER A 105 -16.54 -19.30 -23.34
CA SER A 105 -17.36 -18.69 -22.29
C SER A 105 -16.76 -18.86 -20.89
N THR A 106 -16.21 -20.03 -20.60
CA THR A 106 -15.54 -20.31 -19.32
C THR A 106 -14.25 -19.50 -19.19
N VAL A 107 -13.47 -19.40 -20.27
CA VAL A 107 -12.24 -18.57 -20.31
C VAL A 107 -12.57 -17.11 -20.00
N GLU A 108 -13.57 -16.54 -20.67
CA GLU A 108 -13.97 -15.14 -20.45
C GLU A 108 -14.50 -14.90 -19.03
N ARG A 109 -15.24 -15.86 -18.47
CA ARG A 109 -15.68 -15.79 -17.07
C ARG A 109 -14.50 -15.85 -16.11
N CYS A 110 -13.54 -16.74 -16.31
CA CYS A 110 -12.31 -16.81 -15.50
C CYS A 110 -11.54 -15.49 -15.56
N LYS A 111 -11.28 -14.97 -16.77
CA LYS A 111 -10.60 -13.68 -16.96
C LYS A 111 -11.33 -12.56 -16.25
N GLY A 112 -12.64 -12.46 -16.45
CA GLY A 112 -13.46 -11.41 -15.88
C GLY A 112 -13.56 -11.47 -14.36
N PHE A 113 -13.89 -12.63 -13.77
CA PHE A 113 -14.05 -12.73 -12.32
C PHE A 113 -12.73 -12.43 -11.59
N THR A 114 -11.62 -13.00 -12.05
CA THR A 114 -10.31 -12.76 -11.43
C THR A 114 -9.84 -11.33 -11.59
N ALA A 115 -10.09 -10.71 -12.75
CA ALA A 115 -9.83 -9.28 -12.95
C ALA A 115 -10.67 -8.40 -12.02
N HIS A 116 -11.94 -8.72 -11.79
CA HIS A 116 -12.79 -7.95 -10.89
C HIS A 116 -12.33 -8.07 -9.42
N VAL A 117 -11.94 -9.26 -8.98
CA VAL A 117 -11.35 -9.46 -7.64
C VAL A 117 -10.06 -8.63 -7.52
N MET A 118 -9.16 -8.71 -8.50
CA MET A 118 -7.91 -7.95 -8.47
C MET A 118 -8.16 -6.44 -8.46
N LYS A 119 -9.15 -5.95 -9.23
CA LYS A 119 -9.58 -4.54 -9.21
C LYS A 119 -10.00 -4.10 -7.80
N MET A 120 -10.77 -4.92 -7.09
CA MET A 120 -11.21 -4.62 -5.72
C MET A 120 -10.03 -4.57 -4.76
N LEU A 121 -9.11 -5.54 -4.82
CA LEU A 121 -7.91 -5.56 -3.99
C LEU A 121 -7.02 -4.32 -4.23
N VAL A 122 -6.81 -3.95 -5.49
CA VAL A 122 -6.07 -2.74 -5.87
C VAL A 122 -6.75 -1.50 -5.32
N LYS A 123 -8.08 -1.39 -5.44
CA LYS A 123 -8.85 -0.26 -4.90
C LYS A 123 -8.69 -0.17 -3.38
N GLN A 124 -8.87 -1.28 -2.67
CA GLN A 124 -8.71 -1.34 -1.21
C GLN A 124 -7.30 -0.91 -0.79
N ARG A 125 -6.25 -1.41 -1.44
CA ARG A 125 -4.86 -1.04 -1.14
C ARG A 125 -4.60 0.45 -1.39
N LYS A 126 -5.13 1.01 -2.49
CA LYS A 126 -5.03 2.45 -2.78
C LYS A 126 -5.76 3.32 -1.75
N SER A 127 -6.88 2.87 -1.22
CA SER A 127 -7.61 3.58 -0.17
C SER A 127 -6.93 3.47 1.19
N LEU A 128 -6.24 2.36 1.45
CA LEU A 128 -5.60 2.11 2.73
C LEU A 128 -4.38 3.03 2.96
N VAL A 129 -3.64 3.38 1.90
CA VAL A 129 -2.49 4.31 1.98
C VAL A 129 -2.86 5.66 2.61
N PRO A 130 -3.75 6.48 2.01
CA PRO A 130 -4.10 7.79 2.58
C PRO A 130 -4.82 7.64 3.93
N LEU A 131 -5.56 6.54 4.15
CA LEU A 131 -6.17 6.27 5.45
C LEU A 131 -5.10 6.10 6.54
N THR A 132 -4.04 5.34 6.26
CA THR A 132 -2.92 5.13 7.18
C THR A 132 -2.17 6.44 7.42
N GLU A 133 -1.92 7.25 6.39
CA GLU A 133 -1.28 8.56 6.52
C GLU A 133 -2.10 9.51 7.40
N GLN A 134 -3.41 9.64 7.12
CA GLN A 134 -4.33 10.46 7.92
C GLN A 134 -4.43 9.98 9.37
N TRP A 135 -4.42 8.66 9.57
CA TRP A 135 -4.43 8.07 10.90
C TRP A 135 -3.18 8.45 11.70
N VAL A 136 -1.99 8.39 11.08
CA VAL A 136 -0.73 8.84 11.72
C VAL A 136 -0.81 10.33 12.08
N LEU A 137 -1.27 11.18 11.16
CA LEU A 137 -1.41 12.63 11.42
C LEU A 137 -2.33 12.92 12.60
N LEU A 138 -3.51 12.30 12.63
CA LEU A 138 -4.48 12.48 13.71
C LEU A 138 -3.93 12.01 15.05
N ARG A 139 -3.15 10.92 15.06
CA ARG A 139 -2.50 10.40 16.27
C ARG A 139 -1.43 11.35 16.79
N ASN A 140 -0.64 11.96 15.92
CA ASN A 140 0.34 12.97 16.30
C ASN A 140 -0.34 14.21 16.89
N GLN A 141 -1.40 14.72 16.25
CA GLN A 141 -2.17 15.85 16.77
C GLN A 141 -2.78 15.56 18.15
N LEU A 142 -3.34 14.37 18.34
CA LEU A 142 -3.86 13.95 19.63
C LEU A 142 -2.77 13.90 20.71
N SER A 143 -1.57 13.44 20.36
CA SER A 143 -0.42 13.47 21.27
C SER A 143 -0.08 14.89 21.69
N CYS A 144 0.00 15.84 20.75
CA CYS A 144 0.29 17.23 21.06
C CYS A 144 -0.77 17.85 22.00
N ILE A 145 -2.06 17.60 21.75
CA ILE A 145 -3.14 18.10 22.61
C ILE A 145 -3.03 17.54 24.03
N LYS A 146 -2.75 16.23 24.16
CA LYS A 146 -2.57 15.60 25.47
C LYS A 146 -1.36 16.12 26.22
N GLU A 147 -0.28 16.39 25.51
CA GLU A 147 0.90 16.99 26.13
C GLU A 147 0.61 18.40 26.65
N ILE A 148 -0.12 19.20 25.89
CA ILE A 148 -0.58 20.52 26.33
C ILE A 148 -1.46 20.37 27.58
N ASP A 149 -2.43 19.45 27.59
CA ASP A 149 -3.30 19.17 28.73
C ASP A 149 -2.53 18.74 29.99
N ALA A 150 -1.54 17.86 29.85
CA ALA A 150 -0.68 17.42 30.94
C ALA A 150 0.13 18.58 31.55
N ARG A 151 0.55 19.55 30.72
CA ARG A 151 1.28 20.75 31.17
C ARG A 151 0.37 21.81 31.80
N LEU A 152 -0.90 21.86 31.40
CA LEU A 152 -1.91 22.78 31.94
C LEU A 152 -2.58 22.26 33.23
N SER A 153 -2.35 21.00 33.60
CA SER A 153 -2.93 20.38 34.79
C SER A 153 -2.45 21.09 36.08
N PRO A 154 -3.36 21.45 37.00
CA PRO A 154 -3.04 22.28 38.17
C PRO A 154 -2.12 21.51 39.13
N GLY A 155 -0.87 21.98 39.26
CA GLY A 155 0.18 21.35 40.07
C GLY A 155 1.60 21.65 39.58
N ASN A 156 1.78 22.09 38.34
CA ASN A 156 3.04 22.61 37.82
C ASN A 156 3.06 24.14 37.94
N GLU A 157 3.81 24.65 38.90
CA GLU A 157 4.18 26.07 38.97
C GLU A 157 5.18 26.39 37.84
N TYR A 158 4.79 26.58 36.58
CA TYR A 158 5.63 27.36 35.64
C TYR A 158 4.84 27.96 34.47
N GLU A 159 5.27 29.17 34.14
CA GLU A 159 4.92 30.04 33.01
C GLU A 159 4.83 29.29 31.67
N VAL A 160 3.97 29.79 30.78
CA VAL A 160 3.74 29.32 29.40
C VAL A 160 5.00 28.70 28.76
N VAL A 161 5.12 27.37 28.82
CA VAL A 161 6.19 26.63 28.17
C VAL A 161 5.72 26.23 26.78
N PHE A 162 6.40 26.74 25.74
CA PHE A 162 6.19 26.30 24.36
C PHE A 162 6.16 24.75 24.26
N PRO A 163 5.38 24.16 23.35
CA PRO A 163 5.41 22.71 23.11
C PRO A 163 6.85 22.25 22.80
N PRO A 164 7.22 20.97 23.04
CA PRO A 164 8.58 20.49 22.80
C PRO A 164 9.06 20.85 21.41
N GLN A 165 10.16 21.58 21.36
CA GLN A 165 10.78 21.97 20.09
C GLN A 165 11.87 20.99 19.64
N GLU A 166 12.08 19.88 20.35
CA GLU A 166 13.08 18.86 20.00
C GLU A 166 12.88 18.33 18.58
N GLY A 167 11.62 18.11 18.16
CA GLY A 167 11.32 17.68 16.80
C GLY A 167 11.76 18.72 15.77
N VAL A 168 11.39 19.99 15.99
CA VAL A 168 11.78 21.10 15.10
C VAL A 168 13.30 21.22 15.03
N GLN A 169 13.98 21.12 16.18
CA GLN A 169 15.42 21.20 16.27
C GLN A 169 16.11 20.05 15.52
N GLN A 170 15.64 18.81 15.65
CA GLN A 170 16.15 17.67 14.87
C GLN A 170 15.96 17.85 13.36
N TRP A 171 14.82 18.40 12.93
CA TRP A 171 14.57 18.70 11.53
C TRP A 171 15.49 19.82 11.02
N THR A 172 15.70 20.86 11.82
CA THR A 172 16.63 21.96 11.52
C THR A 172 18.07 21.46 11.41
N ASP A 173 18.53 20.65 12.37
CA ASP A 173 19.89 20.07 12.37
C ASP A 173 20.10 19.20 11.13
N ARG A 174 19.09 18.40 10.77
CA ARG A 174 19.16 17.53 9.58
C ARG A 174 19.12 18.31 8.27
N LEU A 175 18.31 19.36 8.20
CA LEU A 175 18.29 20.27 7.05
C LEU A 175 19.63 20.97 6.88
N GLN A 176 20.21 21.44 7.99
CA GLN A 176 21.51 22.09 7.99
C GLN A 176 22.61 21.13 7.51
N TYR A 177 22.62 19.89 8.01
CA TYR A 177 23.55 18.84 7.56
C TYR A 177 23.42 18.56 6.06
N LEU A 178 22.20 18.34 5.56
CA LEU A 178 21.96 18.05 4.14
C LEU A 178 22.30 19.24 3.25
N SER A 179 21.98 20.46 3.68
CA SER A 179 22.34 21.69 2.97
C SER A 179 23.85 21.82 2.83
N MET A 180 24.60 21.56 3.91
CA MET A 180 26.05 21.57 3.90
C MET A 180 26.64 20.52 2.95
N GLN A 181 26.08 19.30 2.93
CA GLN A 181 26.47 18.27 1.97
C GLN A 181 26.20 18.70 0.51
N CYS A 182 25.06 19.34 0.24
CA CYS A 182 24.74 19.86 -1.09
C CYS A 182 25.74 20.94 -1.52
N VAL A 183 26.09 21.88 -0.64
CA VAL A 183 27.08 22.93 -0.94
C VAL A 183 28.43 22.31 -1.28
N VAL A 184 28.93 21.38 -0.47
CA VAL A 184 30.21 20.69 -0.71
C VAL A 184 30.20 19.96 -2.05
N LEU A 185 29.11 19.25 -2.39
CA LEU A 185 28.98 18.57 -3.68
C LEU A 185 28.97 19.54 -4.86
N LEU A 186 28.30 20.68 -4.72
CA LEU A 186 28.27 21.71 -5.77
C LEU A 186 29.64 22.35 -5.96
N GLU A 187 30.38 22.62 -4.89
CA GLU A 187 31.77 23.12 -4.98
C GLU A 187 32.68 22.10 -5.67
N GLN A 188 32.60 20.82 -5.28
CA GLN A 188 33.36 19.74 -5.92
C GLN A 188 33.02 19.61 -7.41
N LEU A 189 31.74 19.77 -7.77
CA LEU A 189 31.32 19.77 -9.16
C LEU A 189 31.86 20.99 -9.91
N SER A 190 31.89 22.17 -9.29
CA SER A 190 32.49 23.37 -9.87
C SER A 190 33.97 23.15 -10.19
N TRP A 191 34.74 22.65 -9.22
CA TRP A 191 36.15 22.33 -9.44
C TRP A 191 36.35 21.29 -10.53
N PHE A 192 35.49 20.28 -10.60
CA PHE A 192 35.54 19.30 -11.68
C PHE A 192 35.31 19.94 -13.05
N MET A 193 34.33 20.84 -13.16
CA MET A 193 34.04 21.57 -14.39
C MET A 193 35.17 22.53 -14.79
N GLU A 194 35.81 23.18 -13.82
CA GLU A 194 36.98 24.05 -14.05
C GLU A 194 38.22 23.25 -14.50
N CYS A 195 38.29 21.95 -14.18
CA CYS A 195 39.34 21.06 -14.67
C CYS A 195 39.08 20.54 -16.09
N CYS A 196 37.90 20.76 -16.67
CA CYS A 196 37.61 20.33 -18.02
C CYS A 196 38.43 21.18 -19.02
N PRO A 197 39.12 20.55 -19.99
CA PRO A 197 39.85 21.30 -20.99
C PRO A 197 38.87 22.15 -21.82
N GLU A 198 39.22 23.40 -22.06
CA GLU A 198 38.49 24.22 -23.04
C GLU A 198 38.73 23.62 -24.43
N ASP A 199 37.66 23.51 -25.25
CA ASP A 199 37.78 23.09 -26.65
C ASP A 199 38.73 24.06 -27.38
N GLN A 200 39.93 23.57 -27.75
CA GLN A 200 40.88 24.25 -28.65
C GLN A 200 40.48 24.08 -30.11
#